data_AF-A0A410DXD9-F1
#
_entry.id   AF-A0A410DXD9-F1
#
_cell.length_a   1.000
_cell.length_b   1.000
_cell.length_c   1.000
_cell.angle_alpha   90.00
_cell.angle_beta   90.00
_cell.angle_gamma   90.00
#
_symmetry.space_group_name_H-M   'P 1'
#
loop_
_entity.id
_entity.type
_entity.pdbx_description
1 polymer ?
#
loop_
_entity_poly.entity_id
_entity_poly.type
_entity_poly.pdbx_seq_one_letter_code
_entity_poly.pdbx_strand_id
1 'polypeptide(L)' 'MVEAIKEYLVERVESQFSDSVYLILGQRGVLKKEAINTLLEKYTKELELGTKLKPHTFRHTFCTRLMEVS' A
#
# COMPACT_ATOMS: atom_id res chain seq x y z
N MET A 1 0.79 -10.33 -6.82
CA MET A 1 0.41 -8.88 -6.75
C MET A 1 -0.98 -8.68 -7.32
N VAL A 2 -1.27 -9.28 -8.47
CA VAL A 2 -2.60 -9.26 -9.09
C VAL A 2 -3.66 -9.87 -8.16
N GLU A 3 -3.29 -10.91 -7.42
CA GLU A 3 -4.13 -11.64 -6.46
C GLU A 3 -4.58 -10.73 -5.33
N ALA A 4 -3.65 -10.02 -4.67
CA ALA A 4 -3.97 -9.07 -3.61
C ALA A 4 -4.87 -7.92 -4.10
N ILE A 5 -4.69 -7.45 -5.34
CA ILE A 5 -5.58 -6.44 -5.93
C ILE A 5 -6.98 -7.02 -6.17
N LYS A 6 -7.08 -8.25 -6.67
CA LYS A 6 -8.38 -8.93 -6.88
C LYS A 6 -9.12 -9.12 -5.56
N GLU A 7 -8.43 -9.57 -4.51
CA GLU A 7 -9.01 -9.70 -3.17
C GLU A 7 -9.50 -8.34 -2.65
N TYR A 8 -8.68 -7.30 -2.77
CA TYR A 8 -9.08 -5.94 -2.40
C TYR A 8 -10.31 -5.44 -3.18
N LEU A 9 -10.42 -5.74 -4.48
CA LEU A 9 -11.58 -5.34 -5.28
C LEU A 9 -12.90 -5.94 -4.76
N VAL A 10 -12.86 -7.14 -4.16
CA VAL A 10 -14.04 -7.74 -3.52
C VAL A 10 -14.44 -6.98 -2.26
N GLU A 11 -13.50 -6.51 -1.45
CA GLU A 11 -13.81 -5.67 -0.27
C GLU A 11 -14.24 -4.26 -0.69
N ARG A 12 -13.64 -3.72 -1.76
CA ARG A 12 -13.83 -2.35 -2.21
C ARG A 12 -15.29 -2.04 -2.57
N VAL A 13 -16.03 -3.00 -3.14
CA VAL A 13 -17.44 -2.77 -3.54
C VAL A 13 -18.34 -2.46 -2.35
N GLU A 14 -17.98 -2.93 -1.15
CA GLU A 14 -18.70 -2.67 0.10
C GLU A 14 -18.37 -1.30 0.71
N SER A 15 -17.41 -0.57 0.14
CA SER A 15 -17.05 0.76 0.62
C SER A 15 -18.18 1.77 0.37
N GLN A 16 -18.42 2.66 1.33
CA GLN A 16 -19.27 3.85 1.12
C GLN A 16 -18.77 4.79 0.00
N PHE A 17 -17.54 4.57 -0.49
CA PHE A 17 -16.93 5.32 -1.59
C PHE A 17 -16.76 4.45 -2.84
N SER A 18 -17.52 3.37 -2.99
CA SER A 18 -17.41 2.40 -4.09
C SER A 18 -17.50 3.05 -5.48
N ASP A 19 -18.29 4.11 -5.63
CA ASP A 19 -18.45 4.91 -6.85
C ASP A 19 -17.24 5.82 -7.17
N SER A 20 -16.23 5.88 -6.31
CA SER A 20 -15.03 6.67 -6.56
C SER A 20 -14.27 6.17 -7.80
N VAL A 21 -13.75 7.11 -8.60
CA VAL A 21 -12.85 6.80 -9.74
C VAL A 21 -11.47 6.31 -9.29
N TYR A 22 -11.10 6.50 -8.03
CA TYR A 22 -9.80 6.08 -7.50
C TYR A 22 -9.85 4.62 -7.06
N LEU A 23 -8.82 3.85 -7.42
CA LEU A 23 -8.75 2.42 -7.09
C LEU A 23 -8.67 2.20 -5.58
N ILE A 24 -7.72 2.85 -4.90
CA ILE A 24 -7.40 2.59 -3.50
C ILE A 24 -8.11 3.59 -2.59
N LEU A 25 -8.99 3.06 -1.75
CA LEU A 25 -9.87 3.78 -0.83
C LEU A 25 -9.57 3.37 0.62
N GLY A 26 -9.62 4.34 1.51
CA GLY A 26 -9.62 4.14 2.95
C GLY A 26 -10.99 4.41 3.57
N GLN A 27 -11.09 4.25 4.88
CA GLN A 27 -12.35 4.45 5.62
C GLN A 27 -12.94 5.87 5.51
N ARG A 28 -12.14 6.85 5.08
CA ARG A 28 -12.51 8.28 4.96
C ARG A 28 -12.36 8.80 3.52
N GLY A 29 -12.42 7.93 2.53
CA GLY A 29 -12.29 8.27 1.11
C GLY A 29 -10.92 7.92 0.55
N VAL A 30 -10.50 8.63 -0.50
CA VAL A 30 -9.24 8.35 -1.22
C VAL A 30 -8.05 8.40 -0.27
N LEU A 31 -7.18 7.37 -0.33
CA LEU A 31 -5.99 7.32 0.51
C LEU A 31 -4.98 8.38 0.10
N LYS A 32 -4.63 9.25 1.05
CA LYS A 32 -3.60 10.27 0.90
C LYS A 32 -2.22 9.72 1.22
N LYS A 33 -1.18 10.39 0.73
CA LYS A 33 0.23 10.05 0.99
C LYS A 33 0.54 9.93 2.48
N GLU A 34 -0.03 10.82 3.30
CA GLU A 34 0.15 10.87 4.75
C GLU A 34 -0.42 9.59 5.39
N ALA A 35 -1.61 9.16 4.97
CA ALA A 35 -2.22 7.92 5.46
C ALA A 35 -1.39 6.69 5.08
N ILE A 36 -0.83 6.65 3.86
CA ILE A 36 0.10 5.59 3.45
C ILE A 36 1.35 5.59 4.32
N ASN A 37 1.94 6.78 4.58
CA ASN A 37 3.10 6.88 5.46
C ASN A 37 2.81 6.42 6.89
N THR A 38 1.66 6.79 7.45
CA THR A 38 1.23 6.33 8.78
C THR A 38 1.04 4.82 8.83
N LEU A 39 0.46 4.22 7.78
CA LEU A 39 0.29 2.77 7.68
C LEU A 39 1.65 2.06 7.65
N LEU A 40 2.61 2.56 6.86
CA LEU A 40 3.96 2.00 6.80
C LEU A 40 4.71 2.16 8.12
N GLU A 41 4.55 3.30 8.82
CA GLU A 41 5.13 3.51 10.15
C GLU A 41 4.54 2.56 11.20
N LYS A 42 3.23 2.31 11.16
CA LYS A 42 2.57 1.33 12.01
C LYS A 42 3.19 -0.05 11.81
N TYR A 43 3.24 -0.54 10.57
CA TYR A 43 3.81 -1.87 10.29
C TYR A 43 5.32 -1.95 10.57
N THR A 44 6.08 -0.88 10.35
CA THR A 44 7.49 -0.82 10.74
C THR A 44 7.66 -1.10 12.23
N LYS A 45 6.82 -0.51 13.07
CA LYS A 45 6.85 -0.70 14.53
C LYS A 45 6.35 -2.08 14.94
N GLU A 46 5.22 -2.53 14.39
CA GLU A 46 4.61 -3.82 14.72
C GLU A 46 5.49 -5.02 14.33
N LEU A 47 6.26 -4.88 13.24
CA LEU A 47 7.17 -5.91 12.76
C LEU A 47 8.61 -5.72 13.28
N GLU A 48 8.83 -4.77 14.19
CA GLU A 48 10.14 -4.44 14.78
C GLU A 48 11.26 -4.26 13.75
N LEU A 49 10.94 -3.65 12.61
CA LEU A 49 11.91 -3.44 11.55
C LEU A 49 12.94 -2.40 12.01
N GLY A 50 14.22 -2.76 11.96
CA GLY A 50 15.34 -1.84 12.25
C GLY A 50 15.48 -0.67 11.24
N THR A 51 14.59 -0.59 10.25
CA THR A 51 14.59 0.41 9.20
C THR A 51 13.18 0.96 8.98
N LYS A 52 13.07 2.28 8.80
CA LYS A 52 11.79 2.95 8.53
C LYS A 52 11.33 2.68 7.11
N LEU A 53 10.18 2.04 6.97
CA LEU A 53 9.55 1.88 5.66
C LEU A 53 8.89 3.18 5.21
N LYS A 54 9.20 3.59 3.98
CA LYS A 54 8.56 4.69 3.25
C LYS A 54 8.27 4.25 1.82
N PRO A 55 7.37 4.92 1.07
CA PRO A 55 7.07 4.53 -0.31
C PRO A 55 8.32 4.45 -1.21
N HIS A 56 9.30 5.33 -1.00
CA HIS A 56 10.56 5.29 -1.75
C HIS A 56 11.42 4.07 -1.41
N THR A 57 11.36 3.55 -0.17
CA THR A 57 12.05 2.31 0.21
C THR A 57 11.59 1.14 -0.67
N PHE A 58 10.28 0.98 -0.84
CA PHE A 58 9.71 -0.06 -1.73
C PHE A 58 10.11 0.14 -3.19
N ARG A 59 10.13 1.39 -3.68
CA ARG A 59 10.60 1.69 -5.03
C ARG A 59 12.05 1.27 -5.24
N HIS A 60 12.95 1.63 -4.31
CA HIS A 60 14.35 1.22 -4.38
C HIS A 60 14.50 -0.31 -4.33
N THR A 61 13.84 -0.97 -3.37
CA THR A 61 13.85 -2.44 -3.27
C THR A 61 13.32 -3.11 -4.53
N PHE A 62 12.25 -2.59 -5.14
CA PHE A 62 11.72 -3.11 -6.40
C PHE A 62 12.76 -3.01 -7.52
N CYS A 63 13.39 -1.84 -7.72
CA CYS A 63 14.41 -1.67 -8.75
C CYS A 63 15.64 -2.55 -8.51
N THR A 64 16.14 -2.62 -7.27
CA THR A 64 17.28 -3.49 -6.93
C THR A 64 16.98 -4.95 -7.22
N ARG A 65 15.81 -5.44 -6.78
CA ARG A 65 15.39 -6.82 -7.08
C ARG A 65 15.22 -7.07 -8.56
N LEU A 66 14.72 -6.10 -9.32
CA LEU A 66 14.59 -6.26 -10.77
C LEU A 66 15.97 -6.49 -11.44
N MET A 67 17.00 -5.76 -10.99
CA MET A 67 18.37 -5.90 -11.49
C MET A 67 19.05 -7.21 -11.07
N GLU A 68 18.69 -7.77 -9.91
CA GLU A 68 19.24 -9.05 -9.43
C GLU A 68 18.66 -10.26 -10.18
N VAL A 69 17.50 -10.08 -10.83
CA VAL A 69 16.76 -11.14 -11.52
C VAL A 69 16.86 -11.00 -13.05
N SER A 70 17.56 -9.96 -13.55
CA SER A 70 17.84 -9.70 -14.97
C SER A 70 19.24 -10.15 -15.36
#